data_AF-A0AA97HXA9-F1
#
_entry.id   AF-A0AA97HXA9-F1
#
_cell.length_a   1.000
_cell.length_b   1.000
_cell.length_c   1.000
_cell.angle_alpha   90.00
_cell.angle_beta   90.00
_cell.angle_gamma   90.00
#
_symmetry.space_group_name_H-M   'P 1'
#
loop_
_entity.id
_entity.type
_entity.pdbx_description
1 polymer ?
#
loop_
_entity_poly.entity_id
_entity_poly.type
_entity_poly.pdbx_seq_one_letter_code
_entity_poly.pdbx_strand_id
1 'polypeptide(L)'
;MMTQQQILERYNQLFNQYPEAFKKPRLLYGLIPVHGALDEWKEFLPWLIAGIIFIPSVYLLHVYLLHEVGNFLSYAIGILFITLCFMLISPFIIYQIRHSSTHLYQSIKNIPLRITILIILQAINIKFLESSLLLSALFFFSISYGFIGLIKENLFKPHTSSQVLVQLRHIRQACFSSHLQVVKISLKMKFYKKSSAYYPHLQQQRNTAIQTHQTLQKFEKALYQNLKYINLETYIDELMK
;
A
#
# COMPACT_ATOMS: atom_id res chain seq x y z
N MET A 1 4.50 22.31 -14.14
CA MET A 1 3.41 21.88 -13.22
C MET A 1 2.16 21.68 -14.05
N MET A 2 1.44 20.55 -13.93
CA MET A 2 0.11 20.44 -14.55
C MET A 2 -0.90 21.22 -13.71
N THR A 3 -1.76 22.00 -14.35
CA THR A 3 -2.86 22.71 -13.65
C THR A 3 -3.97 21.73 -13.28
N GLN A 4 -4.81 22.07 -12.31
CA GLN A 4 -5.92 21.20 -11.89
C GLN A 4 -6.91 20.92 -13.05
N GLN A 5 -7.14 21.90 -13.93
CA GLN A 5 -7.97 21.75 -15.12
C GLN A 5 -7.39 20.72 -16.11
N GLN A 6 -6.08 20.79 -16.39
CA GLN A 6 -5.40 19.82 -17.25
C GLN A 6 -5.46 18.39 -16.69
N ILE A 7 -5.37 18.25 -15.36
CA ILE A 7 -5.51 16.95 -14.69
C ILE A 7 -6.92 16.40 -14.86
N LEU A 8 -7.94 17.24 -14.66
CA LEU A 8 -9.34 16.86 -14.79
C LEU A 8 -9.69 16.46 -16.23
N GLU A 9 -9.27 17.25 -17.22
CA GLU A 9 -9.50 16.96 -18.64
C GLU A 9 -8.88 15.62 -19.04
N ARG A 10 -7.61 15.41 -18.68
CA ARG A 10 -6.89 14.18 -19.00
C ARG A 10 -7.44 12.97 -18.26
N TYR A 11 -7.90 13.16 -17.02
CA TYR A 11 -8.63 12.14 -16.27
C TYR A 11 -9.92 11.75 -16.99
N ASN A 12 -10.75 12.71 -17.40
CA ASN A 12 -12.01 12.46 -18.09
C ASN A 12 -11.78 11.77 -19.45
N GLN A 13 -10.75 12.16 -20.20
CA GLN A 13 -10.36 11.49 -21.44
C GLN A 13 -10.02 10.01 -21.19
N LEU A 14 -9.19 9.72 -20.19
CA LEU A 14 -8.80 8.34 -19.86
C LEU A 14 -9.98 7.52 -19.33
N PHE A 15 -10.87 8.14 -18.56
CA PHE A 15 -12.09 7.51 -18.06
C PHE A 15 -13.02 7.10 -19.20
N ASN A 16 -13.24 8.00 -20.16
CA ASN A 16 -14.08 7.74 -21.33
C ASN A 16 -13.44 6.72 -22.29
N GLN A 17 -12.12 6.76 -22.44
CA GLN A 17 -11.39 5.86 -23.35
C GLN A 17 -11.28 4.43 -22.78
N TYR A 18 -11.16 4.28 -21.46
CA TYR A 18 -10.92 2.98 -20.81
C TYR A 18 -11.84 2.73 -19.60
N PRO A 19 -13.18 2.75 -19.76
CA PRO A 19 -14.12 2.66 -18.64
C PRO A 19 -13.97 1.35 -17.85
N GLU A 20 -13.61 0.26 -18.51
CA GLU A 20 -13.40 -1.05 -17.87
C GLU A 20 -12.22 -1.07 -16.89
N ALA A 21 -11.22 -0.19 -17.08
CA ALA A 21 -10.11 -0.07 -16.14
C ALA A 21 -10.57 0.51 -14.79
N PHE A 22 -11.55 1.42 -14.78
CA PHE A 22 -11.98 2.12 -13.58
C PHE A 22 -12.99 1.35 -12.72
N LYS A 23 -13.55 0.24 -13.20
CA LYS A 23 -14.67 -0.43 -12.51
C LYS A 23 -14.31 -1.26 -11.26
N LYS A 24 -13.09 -1.83 -11.12
CA LYS A 24 -12.94 -3.07 -10.29
C LYS A 24 -11.61 -3.37 -9.56
N PRO A 25 -10.90 -2.42 -8.93
CA PRO A 25 -10.30 -2.82 -7.65
C PRO A 25 -10.27 -1.74 -6.57
N ARG A 26 -10.51 -2.17 -5.32
CA ARG A 26 -10.20 -1.38 -4.12
C ARG A 26 -8.71 -1.52 -3.81
N LEU A 27 -8.03 -0.40 -3.61
CA LEU A 27 -6.64 -0.37 -3.14
C LEU A 27 -6.62 -0.47 -1.61
N LEU A 28 -5.73 -1.30 -1.08
CA LEU A 28 -5.56 -1.51 0.36
C LEU A 28 -4.44 -0.65 0.98
N TYR A 29 -3.98 0.37 0.26
CA TYR A 29 -2.86 1.22 0.66
C TYR A 29 -3.14 2.70 0.40
N GLY A 30 -2.34 3.57 1.02
CA GLY A 30 -2.38 5.02 0.78
C GLY A 30 -3.76 5.62 1.03
N LEU A 31 -4.45 5.13 2.06
CA LEU A 31 -5.79 5.55 2.44
C LEU A 31 -5.79 6.94 3.08
N ILE A 32 -4.71 7.26 3.81
CA ILE A 32 -4.55 8.49 4.57
C ILE A 32 -3.44 9.31 3.90
N PRO A 33 -3.79 10.26 3.01
CA PRO A 33 -2.85 11.21 2.47
C PRO A 33 -2.51 12.27 3.52
N VAL A 34 -1.22 12.49 3.76
CA VAL A 34 -0.71 13.48 4.72
C VAL A 34 0.11 14.54 3.98
N HIS A 35 -0.20 15.80 4.24
CA HIS A 35 0.53 16.96 3.74
C HIS A 35 1.80 17.16 4.58
N GLY A 36 2.98 16.94 4.00
CA GLY A 36 4.24 17.07 4.75
C GLY A 36 4.36 16.19 6.01
N ALA A 37 5.26 16.57 6.93
CA ALA A 37 5.49 15.95 8.24
C ALA A 37 4.84 16.74 9.40
N LEU A 38 4.35 17.96 9.15
CA LEU A 38 3.80 18.88 10.18
C LEU A 38 2.27 18.94 10.21
N ASP A 39 1.56 18.10 9.44
CA ASP A 39 0.11 17.94 9.56
C ASP A 39 -0.18 16.99 10.73
N GLU A 40 0.17 17.44 11.95
CA GLU A 40 0.33 16.66 13.19
C GLU A 40 -0.89 15.79 13.52
N TRP A 41 -2.10 16.31 13.29
CA TRP A 41 -3.34 15.56 13.55
C TRP A 41 -3.54 14.38 12.59
N LYS A 42 -3.21 14.56 11.30
CA LYS A 42 -3.32 13.46 10.33
C LYS A 42 -2.17 12.46 10.46
N GLU A 43 -1.03 12.89 10.98
CA GLU A 43 0.08 12.00 11.32
C GLU A 43 -0.26 11.02 12.44
N PHE A 44 -1.05 11.47 13.43
CA PHE A 44 -1.47 10.68 14.59
C PHE A 44 -2.64 9.73 14.29
N LEU A 45 -3.50 10.07 13.32
CA LEU A 45 -4.70 9.29 13.01
C LEU A 45 -4.42 7.79 12.73
N PRO A 46 -3.41 7.39 11.93
CA PRO A 46 -3.07 5.98 11.73
C PRO A 46 -2.67 5.26 13.02
N TRP A 47 -2.01 5.97 13.95
CA TRP A 47 -1.61 5.43 15.25
C TRP A 47 -2.80 5.19 16.15
N LEU A 48 -3.74 6.14 16.20
CA LEU A 48 -5.00 5.99 16.94
C LEU A 48 -5.80 4.80 16.43
N ILE A 49 -5.96 4.67 15.10
CA ILE A 49 -6.63 3.52 14.47
C ILE A 49 -5.92 2.21 14.84
N ALA A 50 -4.60 2.19 14.78
CA ALA A 50 -3.82 1.01 15.14
C ALA A 50 -4.01 0.61 16.62
N GLY A 51 -4.02 1.58 17.54
CA GLY A 51 -4.26 1.35 18.96
C GLY A 51 -5.64 0.73 19.21
N ILE A 52 -6.68 1.26 18.58
CA ILE A 52 -8.06 0.76 18.71
C ILE A 52 -8.22 -0.66 18.15
N ILE A 53 -7.47 -1.03 17.12
CA ILE A 53 -7.59 -2.35 16.50
C ILE A 53 -6.71 -3.37 17.24
N PHE A 54 -5.41 -3.09 17.37
CA PHE A 54 -4.44 -4.12 17.74
C PHE A 54 -4.33 -4.32 19.25
N ILE A 55 -4.50 -3.29 20.08
CA ILE A 55 -4.44 -3.46 21.53
C ILE A 55 -5.58 -4.37 22.02
N PRO A 56 -6.85 -4.13 21.66
CA PRO A 56 -7.93 -5.06 22.00
C PRO A 56 -7.74 -6.43 21.36
N SER A 57 -7.21 -6.51 20.14
CA SER A 57 -6.96 -7.81 19.49
C SER A 57 -5.99 -8.68 20.28
N VAL A 58 -4.88 -8.12 20.77
CA VAL A 58 -3.94 -8.87 21.63
C VAL A 58 -4.63 -9.28 22.93
N TYR A 59 -5.40 -8.37 23.55
CA TYR A 59 -6.13 -8.69 24.78
C TYR A 59 -7.15 -9.82 24.58
N LEU A 60 -7.91 -9.81 23.48
CA LEU A 60 -8.86 -10.87 23.16
C LEU A 60 -8.16 -12.21 22.90
N LEU A 61 -7.01 -12.21 22.21
CA LEU A 61 -6.19 -13.41 22.03
C LEU A 61 -5.74 -13.97 23.39
N HIS A 62 -5.30 -13.11 24.31
CA HIS A 62 -4.93 -13.48 25.67
C HIS A 62 -6.10 -14.13 26.42
N VAL A 63 -7.25 -13.45 26.48
CA VAL A 63 -8.41 -13.89 27.28
C VAL A 63 -9.03 -15.18 26.74
N TYR A 64 -9.19 -15.32 25.42
CA TYR A 64 -10.00 -16.40 24.85
C TYR A 64 -9.19 -17.60 24.33
N LEU A 65 -7.93 -17.42 23.97
CA LEU A 65 -7.15 -18.47 23.30
C LEU A 65 -5.88 -18.87 24.04
N LEU A 66 -5.34 -18.00 24.89
CA LEU A 66 -3.99 -18.16 25.45
C LEU A 66 -3.96 -17.95 26.97
N HIS A 67 -5.09 -18.06 27.65
CA HIS A 67 -5.23 -17.72 29.07
C HIS A 67 -4.36 -18.59 29.98
N GLU A 68 -4.18 -19.87 29.64
CA GLU A 68 -3.47 -20.86 30.47
C GLU A 68 -1.93 -20.79 30.35
N VAL A 69 -1.41 -20.03 29.40
CA VAL A 69 0.01 -20.07 28.96
C VAL A 69 0.90 -19.13 29.79
N GLY A 70 0.33 -18.45 30.80
CA GLY A 70 1.00 -17.43 31.60
C GLY A 70 0.99 -16.05 30.94
N ASN A 71 0.91 -14.99 31.76
CA ASN A 71 0.61 -13.64 31.28
C ASN A 71 1.60 -13.14 30.20
N PHE A 72 2.90 -13.17 30.47
CA PHE A 72 3.91 -12.67 29.51
C PHE A 72 3.84 -13.43 28.17
N LEU A 73 3.90 -14.76 28.23
CA LEU A 73 3.96 -15.60 27.03
C LEU A 73 2.68 -15.48 26.20
N SER A 74 1.53 -15.35 26.85
CA SER A 74 0.24 -15.14 26.20
C SER A 74 0.18 -13.83 25.40
N TYR A 75 0.57 -12.70 26.00
CA TYR A 75 0.66 -11.41 25.30
C TYR A 75 1.70 -11.46 24.17
N ALA A 76 2.85 -12.11 24.40
CA ALA A 76 3.91 -12.21 23.41
C ALA A 76 3.50 -13.03 22.18
N ILE A 77 2.80 -14.15 22.39
CA ILE A 77 2.23 -14.95 21.30
C ILE A 77 1.17 -14.15 20.54
N GLY A 78 0.31 -13.38 21.23
CA GLY A 78 -0.68 -12.52 20.57
C GLY A 78 -0.04 -11.45 19.67
N ILE A 79 1.00 -10.79 20.17
CA ILE A 79 1.79 -9.80 19.40
C ILE A 79 2.49 -10.44 18.20
N LEU A 80 3.09 -11.63 18.39
CA LEU A 80 3.74 -12.38 17.33
C LEU A 80 2.73 -12.79 16.25
N PHE A 81 1.55 -13.25 16.65
CA PHE A 81 0.47 -13.62 15.73
C PHE A 81 0.04 -12.44 14.85
N ILE A 82 -0.19 -11.26 15.44
CA ILE A 82 -0.52 -10.05 14.67
C ILE A 82 0.62 -9.68 13.72
N THR A 83 1.87 -9.76 14.18
CA THR A 83 3.04 -9.46 13.35
C THR A 83 3.16 -10.43 12.16
N LEU A 84 2.86 -11.72 12.36
CA LEU A 84 2.77 -12.72 11.29
C LEU A 84 1.66 -12.39 10.30
N CYS A 85 0.49 -11.94 10.75
CA CYS A 85 -0.57 -11.45 9.86
C CYS A 85 -0.10 -10.28 8.99
N PHE A 86 0.69 -9.34 9.53
CA PHE A 86 1.29 -8.29 8.72
C PHE A 86 2.26 -8.86 7.67
N MET A 87 3.07 -9.85 8.02
CA MET A 87 3.96 -10.52 7.07
C MET A 87 3.20 -11.20 5.92
N LEU A 88 2.01 -11.77 6.18
CA LEU A 88 1.17 -12.41 5.17
C LEU A 88 0.49 -11.40 4.24
N ILE A 89 -0.01 -10.29 4.80
CA ILE A 89 -0.78 -9.29 4.04
C ILE A 89 0.16 -8.35 3.23
N SER A 90 1.34 -8.02 3.77
CA SER A 90 2.26 -7.04 3.17
C SER A 90 2.67 -7.37 1.72
N PRO A 91 3.04 -8.62 1.35
CA PRO A 91 3.39 -8.97 -0.03
C PRO A 91 2.25 -8.71 -1.01
N PHE A 92 1.00 -8.96 -0.60
CA PHE A 92 -0.18 -8.70 -1.42
C PHE A 92 -0.36 -7.20 -1.67
N ILE A 93 -0.22 -6.38 -0.62
CA ILE A 93 -0.32 -4.92 -0.74
C ILE A 93 0.83 -4.36 -1.60
N ILE A 94 2.06 -4.82 -1.39
CA ILE A 94 3.23 -4.40 -2.17
C ILE A 94 3.09 -4.80 -3.64
N TYR A 95 2.48 -5.96 -3.92
CA TYR A 95 2.15 -6.35 -5.28
C TYR A 95 1.15 -5.39 -5.94
N GLN A 96 0.11 -4.94 -5.22
CA GLN A 96 -0.80 -3.91 -5.73
C GLN A 96 -0.03 -2.62 -6.05
N ILE A 97 0.83 -2.18 -5.14
CA ILE A 97 1.58 -0.92 -5.26
C ILE A 97 2.55 -0.97 -6.43
N ARG A 98 3.29 -2.08 -6.60
CA ARG A 98 4.19 -2.30 -7.74
C ARG A 98 3.52 -2.04 -9.09
N HIS A 99 2.25 -2.43 -9.21
CA HIS A 99 1.48 -2.32 -10.45
C HIS A 99 0.54 -1.12 -10.50
N SER A 100 0.60 -0.22 -9.53
CA SER A 100 -0.21 1.00 -9.52
C SER A 100 0.60 2.28 -9.35
N SER A 101 1.71 2.24 -8.61
CA SER A 101 2.63 3.37 -8.42
C SER A 101 4.07 2.87 -8.24
N THR A 102 4.88 3.07 -9.27
CA THR A 102 6.28 2.61 -9.29
C THR A 102 7.17 3.35 -8.30
N HIS A 103 6.92 4.65 -8.10
CA HIS A 103 7.66 5.46 -7.13
C HIS A 103 7.32 5.07 -5.69
N LEU A 104 6.03 4.91 -5.38
CA LEU A 104 5.63 4.45 -4.04
C LEU A 104 6.22 3.06 -3.75
N TYR A 105 6.23 2.15 -4.73
CA TYR A 105 6.83 0.83 -4.57
C TYR A 105 8.30 0.89 -4.11
N GLN A 106 9.10 1.81 -4.64
CA GLN A 106 10.51 1.92 -4.26
C GLN A 106 10.71 2.27 -2.79
N SER A 107 9.82 3.09 -2.19
CA SER A 107 9.94 3.48 -0.79
C SER A 107 9.51 2.39 0.20
N ILE A 108 8.64 1.47 -0.21
CA ILE A 108 8.04 0.47 0.70
C ILE A 108 8.41 -0.99 0.40
N LYS A 109 9.11 -1.29 -0.70
CA LYS A 109 9.43 -2.67 -1.13
C LYS A 109 10.12 -3.53 -0.07
N ASN A 110 10.84 -2.90 0.86
CA ASN A 110 11.61 -3.57 1.91
C ASN A 110 10.81 -3.82 3.21
N ILE A 111 9.54 -3.41 3.30
CA ILE A 111 8.69 -3.64 4.48
C ILE A 111 8.63 -5.12 4.91
N PRO A 112 8.48 -6.12 4.01
CA PRO A 112 8.39 -7.52 4.42
C PRO A 112 9.67 -8.02 5.09
N LEU A 113 10.82 -7.55 4.61
CA LEU A 113 12.12 -7.85 5.23
C LEU A 113 12.21 -7.25 6.64
N ARG A 114 11.78 -6.00 6.82
CA ARG A 114 11.75 -5.35 8.15
C ARG A 114 10.84 -6.10 9.12
N ILE A 115 9.65 -6.52 8.67
CA ILE A 115 8.73 -7.34 9.49
C ILE A 115 9.36 -8.68 9.85
N THR A 116 10.06 -9.33 8.91
CA THR A 116 10.75 -10.61 9.17
C THR A 116 11.81 -10.46 10.27
N ILE A 117 12.61 -9.40 10.22
CA ILE A 117 13.59 -9.10 11.27
C ILE A 117 12.91 -8.92 12.63
N LEU A 118 11.78 -8.20 12.67
CA LEU A 118 11.02 -8.00 13.91
C LEU A 118 10.46 -9.31 14.46
N ILE A 119 9.97 -10.22 13.61
CA ILE A 119 9.51 -11.55 14.02
C ILE A 119 10.63 -12.33 14.70
N ILE A 120 11.84 -12.32 14.10
CA ILE A 120 13.00 -13.00 14.67
C ILE A 120 13.37 -12.39 16.03
N LEU A 121 13.41 -11.05 16.13
CA LEU A 121 13.70 -10.37 17.40
C LEU A 121 12.64 -10.66 18.47
N GLN A 122 11.36 -10.74 18.10
CA GLN A 122 10.29 -11.12 19.01
C GLN A 122 10.47 -12.56 19.49
N ALA A 123 10.80 -13.50 18.61
CA ALA A 123 11.05 -14.90 18.98
C ALA A 123 12.25 -15.04 19.94
N ILE A 124 13.33 -14.27 19.71
CA ILE A 124 14.48 -14.20 20.62
C ILE A 124 14.05 -13.64 21.98
N ASN A 125 13.28 -12.56 22.00
CA ASN A 125 12.79 -11.98 23.25
C ASN A 125 11.92 -12.98 24.03
N ILE A 126 11.02 -13.70 23.34
CA ILE A 126 10.16 -14.73 23.95
C ILE A 126 10.99 -15.86 24.56
N LYS A 127 12.04 -16.32 23.87
CA LYS A 127 12.79 -17.50 24.28
C LYS A 127 13.87 -17.23 25.33
N PHE A 128 14.47 -16.04 25.32
CA PHE A 128 15.70 -15.79 26.09
C PHE A 128 15.63 -14.60 27.05
N LEU A 129 14.94 -13.51 26.70
CA LEU A 129 15.01 -12.25 27.46
C LEU A 129 13.78 -12.00 28.32
N GLU A 130 12.61 -12.49 27.90
CA GLU A 130 11.32 -12.33 28.55
C GLU A 130 11.00 -10.87 28.95
N SER A 131 11.49 -9.91 28.16
CA SER A 131 11.35 -8.49 28.48
C SER A 131 10.06 -7.91 27.90
N SER A 132 9.16 -7.48 28.79
CA SER A 132 7.92 -6.78 28.42
C SER A 132 8.20 -5.45 27.70
N LEU A 133 9.21 -4.70 28.14
CA LEU A 133 9.58 -3.42 27.52
C LEU A 133 10.06 -3.64 26.08
N LEU A 134 10.94 -4.63 25.86
CA LEU A 134 11.42 -4.98 24.53
C LEU A 134 10.28 -5.47 23.64
N LEU A 135 9.37 -6.28 24.19
CA LEU A 135 8.19 -6.77 23.47
C LEU A 135 7.30 -5.61 23.01
N SER A 136 7.02 -4.63 23.86
CA SER A 136 6.24 -3.45 23.51
C SER A 136 6.93 -2.60 22.43
N ALA A 137 8.25 -2.40 22.53
CA ALA A 137 9.01 -1.66 21.52
C ALA A 137 8.98 -2.39 20.16
N LEU A 138 9.18 -3.71 20.14
CA LEU A 138 9.10 -4.51 18.92
C LEU A 138 7.69 -4.49 18.32
N PHE A 139 6.65 -4.51 19.15
CA PHE A 139 5.27 -4.41 18.68
C PHE A 139 4.96 -3.04 18.06
N PHE A 140 5.45 -1.96 18.66
CA PHE A 140 5.37 -0.62 18.10
C PHE A 140 5.98 -0.55 16.69
N PHE A 141 7.17 -1.12 16.50
CA PHE A 141 7.79 -1.19 15.17
C PHE A 141 7.03 -2.10 14.20
N SER A 142 6.45 -3.21 14.67
CA SER A 142 5.61 -4.07 13.84
C SER A 142 4.38 -3.34 13.32
N ILE A 143 3.70 -2.55 14.16
CA ILE A 143 2.58 -1.69 13.74
C ILE A 143 3.06 -0.61 12.77
N SER A 144 4.20 0.02 13.07
CA SER A 144 4.79 1.08 12.22
C SER A 144 5.00 0.61 10.79
N TYR A 145 5.64 -0.54 10.60
CA TYR A 145 5.95 -1.04 9.27
C TYR A 145 4.79 -1.84 8.64
N GLY A 146 4.09 -2.64 9.44
CA GLY A 146 3.07 -3.58 8.96
C GLY A 146 1.69 -2.98 8.74
N PHE A 147 1.37 -1.85 9.38
CA PHE A 147 0.08 -1.18 9.23
C PHE A 147 0.25 0.26 8.75
N ILE A 148 0.95 1.08 9.53
CA ILE A 148 1.05 2.52 9.29
C ILE A 148 1.78 2.79 7.97
N GLY A 149 2.92 2.15 7.75
CA GLY A 149 3.72 2.28 6.54
C GLY A 149 3.00 1.86 5.24
N LEU A 150 1.90 1.09 5.33
CA LEU A 150 1.09 0.69 4.18
C LEU A 150 -0.13 1.60 3.98
N ILE A 151 -0.73 2.10 5.07
CA ILE A 151 -1.95 2.89 5.02
C ILE A 151 -1.69 4.39 4.83
N LYS A 152 -0.61 4.90 5.43
CA LYS A 152 -0.23 6.32 5.43
C LYS A 152 0.64 6.63 4.20
N GLU A 153 0.33 7.71 3.48
CA GLU A 153 1.19 8.25 2.42
C GLU A 153 1.51 9.73 2.68
N ASN A 154 2.80 10.06 2.83
CA ASN A 154 3.28 11.39 3.27
C ASN A 154 3.76 12.27 2.14
N LEU A 155 4.14 13.51 2.44
CA LEU A 155 4.88 14.43 1.56
C LEU A 155 4.06 14.94 0.35
N PHE A 156 2.74 14.95 0.45
CA PHE A 156 1.93 15.72 -0.49
C PHE A 156 2.17 17.22 -0.30
N LYS A 157 2.24 17.96 -1.41
CA LYS A 157 2.42 19.42 -1.40
C LYS A 157 1.21 20.11 -0.76
N PRO A 158 1.37 21.19 0.01
CA PRO A 158 0.30 21.85 0.77
C PRO A 158 -0.87 22.31 -0.12
N HIS A 159 -0.59 22.77 -1.35
CA HIS A 159 -1.61 23.21 -2.31
C HIS A 159 -2.36 22.07 -3.03
N THR A 160 -2.12 20.81 -2.64
CA THR A 160 -2.79 19.66 -3.24
C THR A 160 -4.23 19.58 -2.75
N SER A 161 -5.19 19.82 -3.65
CA SER A 161 -6.62 19.73 -3.33
C SER A 161 -7.08 18.29 -3.14
N SER A 162 -8.09 18.10 -2.29
CA SER A 162 -8.70 16.79 -2.01
C SER A 162 -9.23 16.11 -3.27
N GLN A 163 -9.79 16.88 -4.21
CA GLN A 163 -10.29 16.36 -5.49
C GLN A 163 -9.18 15.69 -6.33
N VAL A 164 -7.99 16.29 -6.35
CA VAL A 164 -6.86 15.74 -7.12
C VAL A 164 -6.30 14.48 -6.44
N LEU A 165 -6.35 14.39 -5.12
CA LEU A 165 -6.01 13.16 -4.38
C LEU A 165 -7.00 12.02 -4.69
N VAL A 166 -8.29 12.33 -4.80
CA VAL A 166 -9.31 11.37 -5.21
C VAL A 166 -9.05 10.88 -6.65
N GLN A 167 -8.72 11.79 -7.57
CA GLN A 167 -8.37 11.43 -8.95
C GLN A 167 -7.12 10.55 -9.02
N LEU A 168 -6.07 10.89 -8.27
CA LEU A 168 -4.85 10.06 -8.17
C LEU A 168 -5.19 8.64 -7.73
N ARG A 169 -6.08 8.50 -6.74
CA ARG A 169 -6.53 7.20 -6.26
C ARG A 169 -7.28 6.42 -7.33
N HIS A 170 -8.19 7.04 -8.08
CA HIS A 170 -8.89 6.40 -9.19
C HIS A 170 -7.94 5.99 -10.32
N ILE A 171 -6.94 6.80 -10.63
CA ILE A 171 -5.91 6.45 -11.61
C ILE A 171 -5.09 5.23 -11.15
N ARG A 172 -4.68 5.18 -9.88
CA ARG A 172 -3.98 4.01 -9.32
C ARG A 172 -4.85 2.75 -9.33
N GLN A 173 -6.15 2.88 -9.05
CA GLN A 173 -7.12 1.78 -9.19
C GLN A 173 -7.18 1.29 -10.64
N ALA A 174 -7.26 2.20 -11.60
CA ALA A 174 -7.27 1.87 -13.03
C ALA A 174 -5.97 1.21 -13.49
N CYS A 175 -4.81 1.67 -12.98
CA CYS A 175 -3.51 1.03 -13.22
C CYS A 175 -3.50 -0.43 -12.74
N PHE A 176 -3.96 -0.67 -11.51
CA PHE A 176 -3.99 -2.03 -10.97
C PHE A 176 -5.02 -2.92 -11.71
N SER A 177 -6.19 -2.38 -12.03
CA SER A 177 -7.23 -3.08 -12.80
C SER A 177 -6.74 -3.52 -14.19
N SER A 178 -6.12 -2.60 -14.93
CA SER A 178 -5.55 -2.89 -16.25
C SER A 178 -4.47 -3.97 -16.17
N HIS A 179 -3.64 -3.95 -15.12
CA HIS A 179 -2.69 -5.05 -14.87
C HIS A 179 -3.38 -6.39 -14.61
N LEU A 180 -4.42 -6.41 -13.77
CA LEU A 180 -5.20 -7.63 -13.52
C LEU A 180 -5.85 -8.17 -14.80
N GLN A 181 -6.29 -7.30 -15.71
CA GLN A 181 -6.79 -7.72 -17.03
C GLN A 181 -5.69 -8.41 -17.84
N VAL A 182 -4.47 -7.83 -17.88
CA VAL A 182 -3.32 -8.46 -18.55
C VAL A 182 -3.01 -9.84 -17.94
N VAL A 183 -2.99 -9.96 -16.62
CA VAL A 183 -2.76 -11.24 -15.92
C VAL A 183 -3.86 -12.25 -16.26
N LYS A 184 -5.13 -11.85 -16.22
CA LYS A 184 -6.28 -12.71 -16.54
C LYS A 184 -6.20 -13.23 -17.98
N ILE A 185 -5.89 -12.37 -18.94
CA ILE A 185 -5.74 -12.78 -20.35
C ILE A 185 -4.53 -13.70 -20.50
N SER A 186 -3.40 -13.38 -19.87
CA SER A 186 -2.20 -14.20 -19.92
C SER A 186 -2.42 -15.59 -19.31
N LEU A 187 -3.20 -15.70 -18.24
CA LEU A 187 -3.61 -16.97 -17.65
C LEU A 187 -4.51 -17.74 -18.60
N LYS A 188 -5.53 -17.10 -19.20
CA LYS A 188 -6.37 -17.74 -20.24
C LYS A 188 -5.52 -18.30 -21.37
N MET A 189 -4.55 -17.53 -21.89
CA MET A 189 -3.67 -17.98 -22.98
C MET A 189 -2.85 -19.23 -22.64
N LYS A 190 -2.56 -19.52 -21.36
CA LYS A 190 -1.89 -20.78 -20.97
C LYS A 190 -2.76 -22.02 -21.18
N PHE A 191 -4.09 -21.86 -21.19
CA PHE A 191 -5.05 -22.95 -21.36
C PHE A 191 -5.47 -23.19 -22.81
N TYR A 192 -5.07 -22.33 -23.76
CA TYR A 192 -5.37 -22.49 -25.19
C TYR A 192 -4.13 -22.90 -25.97
N LYS A 193 -4.29 -23.85 -26.91
CA LYS A 193 -3.23 -24.20 -27.88
C LYS A 193 -2.98 -23.00 -28.81
N LYS A 194 -1.70 -22.75 -29.14
CA LYS A 194 -1.29 -21.67 -30.04
C LYS A 194 -1.88 -21.76 -31.45
N SER A 195 -2.26 -22.97 -31.88
CA SER A 195 -2.89 -23.25 -33.17
C SER A 195 -4.40 -22.98 -33.20
N SER A 196 -5.02 -22.64 -32.06
CA SER A 196 -6.44 -22.30 -32.02
C SER A 196 -6.69 -20.93 -32.65
N ALA A 197 -7.76 -20.81 -33.42
CA ALA A 197 -8.24 -19.52 -33.96
C ALA A 197 -8.52 -18.48 -32.87
N TYR A 198 -8.73 -18.91 -31.62
CA TYR A 198 -8.97 -18.03 -30.47
C TYR A 198 -7.69 -17.41 -29.87
N TYR A 199 -6.52 -18.01 -30.14
CA TYR A 199 -5.23 -17.53 -29.63
C TYR A 199 -4.82 -16.14 -30.16
N PRO A 200 -4.89 -15.83 -31.47
CA PRO A 200 -4.54 -14.51 -31.99
C PRO A 200 -5.47 -13.41 -31.45
N HIS A 201 -6.75 -13.70 -31.27
CA HIS A 201 -7.70 -12.77 -30.66
C HIS A 201 -7.33 -12.44 -29.20
N LEU A 202 -6.98 -13.46 -28.39
CA LEU A 202 -6.48 -13.24 -27.03
C LEU A 202 -5.16 -12.45 -27.00
N GLN A 203 -4.28 -12.67 -27.97
CA GLN A 203 -3.03 -11.92 -28.08
C GLN A 203 -3.27 -10.43 -28.39
N GLN A 204 -4.19 -10.12 -29.29
CA GLN A 204 -4.59 -8.73 -29.57
C GLN A 204 -5.19 -8.06 -28.33
N GLN A 205 -6.12 -8.74 -27.63
CA GLN A 205 -6.69 -8.22 -26.38
C GLN A 205 -5.63 -7.96 -25.31
N ARG A 206 -4.64 -8.86 -25.18
CA ARG A 206 -3.51 -8.68 -24.25
C ARG A 206 -2.71 -7.44 -24.59
N ASN A 207 -2.39 -7.23 -25.86
CA ASN A 207 -1.61 -6.09 -26.31
C ASN A 207 -2.33 -4.76 -26.04
N THR A 208 -3.63 -4.69 -26.32
CA THR A 208 -4.45 -3.52 -25.97
C THR A 208 -4.42 -3.26 -24.47
N ALA A 209 -4.62 -4.30 -23.64
CA ALA A 209 -4.58 -4.15 -22.18
C ALA A 209 -3.20 -3.69 -21.66
N ILE A 210 -2.10 -4.16 -22.25
CA ILE A 210 -0.74 -3.71 -21.93
C ILE A 210 -0.56 -2.23 -22.28
N GLN A 211 -1.02 -1.81 -23.47
CA GLN A 211 -0.93 -0.40 -23.89
C GLN A 211 -1.74 0.52 -22.98
N THR A 212 -2.95 0.11 -22.59
CA THR A 212 -3.77 0.81 -21.60
C THR A 212 -3.02 0.94 -20.27
N HIS A 213 -2.45 -0.15 -19.77
CA HIS A 213 -1.70 -0.16 -18.50
C HIS A 213 -0.50 0.79 -18.54
N GLN A 214 0.30 0.75 -19.62
CA GLN A 214 1.45 1.65 -19.79
C GLN A 214 1.04 3.12 -19.86
N THR A 215 -0.07 3.42 -20.53
CA THR A 215 -0.59 4.79 -20.66
C THR A 215 -1.03 5.32 -19.29
N LEU A 216 -1.77 4.51 -18.52
CA LEU A 216 -2.21 4.88 -17.17
C LEU A 216 -1.03 5.06 -16.22
N GLN A 217 -0.02 4.17 -16.26
CA GLN A 217 1.18 4.30 -15.42
C GLN A 217 2.00 5.56 -15.74
N LYS A 218 2.15 5.91 -17.03
CA LYS A 218 2.84 7.16 -17.41
C LYS A 218 2.13 8.37 -16.85
N PHE A 219 0.79 8.37 -16.88
CA PHE A 219 0.00 9.46 -16.32
C PHE A 219 0.08 9.50 -14.79
N GLU A 220 -0.02 8.35 -14.11
CA GLU A 220 0.16 8.25 -12.64
C GLU A 220 1.51 8.82 -12.21
N LYS A 221 2.59 8.45 -12.91
CA LYS A 221 3.94 8.96 -12.63
C LYS A 221 4.00 10.48 -12.74
N ALA A 222 3.43 11.05 -13.81
CA ALA A 222 3.40 12.50 -14.02
C ALA A 222 2.58 13.21 -12.93
N LEU A 223 1.44 12.63 -12.51
CA LEU A 223 0.64 13.15 -11.41
C LEU A 223 1.40 13.08 -10.08
N TYR A 224 2.01 11.95 -9.77
CA TYR A 224 2.76 11.74 -8.53
C TYR A 224 3.87 12.79 -8.36
N GLN A 225 4.67 13.01 -9.41
CA GLN A 225 5.75 13.99 -9.41
C GLN A 225 5.24 15.43 -9.26
N ASN A 226 4.02 15.71 -9.75
CA ASN A 226 3.41 17.02 -9.60
C ASN A 226 2.94 17.27 -8.16
N LEU A 227 2.32 16.27 -7.54
CA LEU A 227 1.61 16.38 -6.26
C LEU A 227 2.49 16.17 -5.03
N LYS A 228 3.65 15.53 -5.20
CA LYS A 228 4.51 15.11 -4.09
C LYS A 228 5.86 15.80 -4.12
N TYR A 229 6.45 16.03 -2.95
CA TYR A 229 7.87 16.33 -2.87
C TYR A 229 8.66 15.06 -3.17
N ILE A 230 9.47 15.10 -4.22
CA ILE A 230 10.33 13.98 -4.63
C ILE A 230 11.61 13.97 -3.76
N ASN A 231 12.08 15.16 -3.39
CA ASN A 231 13.27 15.37 -2.57
C ASN A 231 12.89 16.02 -1.24
N LEU A 232 13.45 15.49 -0.15
CA LEU A 232 13.23 16.00 1.20
C LEU A 232 13.85 17.40 1.38
N GLU A 233 14.95 17.69 0.69
CA GLU A 233 15.60 19.00 0.65
C GLU A 233 14.64 20.08 0.15
N THR A 234 13.94 19.83 -0.97
CA THR A 234 12.97 20.78 -1.52
C THR A 234 11.80 21.04 -0.57
N TYR A 235 11.43 20.04 0.24
CA TYR A 235 10.41 20.18 1.28
C TYR A 235 10.92 21.02 2.46
N ILE A 236 12.16 20.79 2.91
CA ILE A 236 12.79 21.57 3.98
C ILE A 236 13.01 23.02 3.54
N ASP A 237 13.46 23.26 2.30
CA ASP A 237 13.65 24.59 1.74
C ASP A 237 12.34 25.39 1.64
N GLU A 238 11.21 24.73 1.37
CA GLU A 238 9.91 25.40 1.33
C GLU A 238 9.33 25.63 2.73
N LEU A 239 9.66 24.79 3.71
CA LEU A 239 9.33 25.02 5.12
C LEU A 239 10.13 26.15 5.77
N MET A 240 11.37 26.37 5.32
CA MET A 240 12.26 27.41 5.86
C MET A 240 12.05 28.79 5.23
N LYS A 241 11.10 28.93 4.30
CA LYS A 241 10.68 30.21 3.71
C LYS A 241 9.45 30.77 4.43
#